data_AF-A0A1J5TUA9-F1
#
_entry.id   AF-A0A1J5TUA9-F1
#
_cell.length_a   1.000
_cell.length_b   1.000
_cell.length_c   1.000
_cell.angle_alpha   90.00
_cell.angle_beta   90.00
_cell.angle_gamma   90.00
#
_symmetry.space_group_name_H-M   'P 1'
#
loop_
_entity.id
_entity.type
_entity.pdbx_description
1 polymer ?
#
loop_
_entity_poly.entity_id
_entity_poly.type
_entity_poly.pdbx_seq_one_letter_code
_entity_poly.pdbx_strand_id
1 'polypeptide(L)'
;MNFSTNYILYPDNKALERAIADSIGLLSKEMAAEAKLDTTVTVADKFRYTRGNYEQHGFSSRILENLREALETSLANTPVTAISDSNANRGQQSSAWAATQNKLGNILAALGQQRRDAEMFAQAIQCFGKALEEFSQEDSPLEWAATQYNLGTASQALGRLLDTAKPFKTAVDAYTNALLVWTRDKFPENWMYTMHQLGDTFHAYGKLLKGNRQFQKSVVAYKNALAVLDADNYALELSATHNNRAAALHHLGESEENPERLEEAIRSYEKALAVSMEQQLPIHLAVLCRVNKATAQNVLAELTSNAGLAEEVADEFEVIIECFSHALQPLCLRHCEEQMDKARSMALATSTSH
;
A
#
# COMPACT_ATOMS: atom_id res chain seq x y z
N MET A 1 20.52 5.97 0.92
CA MET A 1 19.43 6.11 1.90
C MET A 1 18.16 5.53 1.30
N ASN A 2 17.26 4.92 2.09
CA ASN A 2 15.98 4.43 1.57
C ASN A 2 14.94 5.55 1.61
N PHE A 3 14.81 6.31 0.51
CA PHE A 3 13.75 7.32 0.35
C PHE A 3 12.35 6.68 0.38
N SER A 4 11.32 7.50 0.59
CA SER A 4 9.91 7.09 0.54
C SER A 4 9.45 6.87 -0.89
N THR A 5 10.00 5.85 -1.53
CA THR A 5 9.64 5.52 -2.90
C THR A 5 8.26 4.87 -2.98
N ASN A 6 7.60 4.58 -1.85
CA ASN A 6 6.25 4.07 -1.81
C ASN A 6 5.34 5.01 -1.04
N TYR A 7 4.39 5.62 -1.74
CA TYR A 7 3.15 5.99 -1.07
C TYR A 7 2.33 4.71 -0.99
N ILE A 8 2.34 4.07 0.18
CA ILE A 8 1.47 2.92 0.38
C ILE A 8 0.06 3.50 0.44
N LEU A 9 -0.70 3.32 -0.64
CA LEU A 9 -2.15 3.29 -0.49
C LEU A 9 -2.41 2.16 0.48
N TYR A 10 -2.83 2.49 1.70
CA TYR A 10 -3.91 1.67 2.24
C TYR A 10 -5.12 2.10 1.41
N PRO A 11 -5.51 1.33 0.37
CA PRO A 11 -6.80 1.59 -0.24
C PRO A 11 -7.84 1.58 0.86
N ASP A 12 -8.99 2.21 0.58
CA ASP A 12 -10.18 2.05 1.40
C ASP A 12 -10.27 0.60 1.85
N ASN A 13 -10.06 0.37 3.15
CA ASN A 13 -9.90 -0.97 3.67
C ASN A 13 -11.31 -1.55 3.87
N LYS A 14 -12.09 -1.59 2.79
CA LYS A 14 -13.47 -2.07 2.74
C LYS A 14 -13.59 -3.46 3.35
N ALA A 15 -12.54 -4.28 3.26
CA ALA A 15 -12.47 -5.58 3.90
C ALA A 15 -12.42 -5.49 5.44
N LEU A 16 -11.59 -4.61 5.99
CA LEU A 16 -11.54 -4.32 7.43
C LEU A 16 -12.79 -3.60 7.91
N GLU A 17 -13.28 -2.60 7.19
CA GLU A 17 -14.51 -1.89 7.55
C GLU A 17 -15.71 -2.83 7.61
N ARG A 18 -15.87 -3.72 6.62
CA ARG A 18 -16.89 -4.78 6.66
C ARG A 18 -16.65 -5.74 7.81
N ALA A 19 -15.40 -6.16 8.05
CA ALA A 19 -15.09 -7.05 9.16
C ALA A 19 -15.48 -6.43 10.52
N ILE A 20 -15.26 -5.13 10.69
CA ILE A 20 -15.68 -4.37 11.87
C ILE A 20 -17.20 -4.28 11.93
N ALA A 21 -17.85 -3.77 10.87
CA ALA A 21 -19.30 -3.59 10.81
C ALA A 21 -20.06 -4.89 11.12
N ASP A 22 -19.63 -6.00 10.52
CA ASP A 22 -20.23 -7.33 10.68
C ASP A 22 -19.96 -7.98 12.05
N SER A 23 -19.05 -7.40 12.84
CA SER A 23 -18.61 -7.96 14.13
C SER A 23 -18.96 -7.06 15.33
N ILE A 24 -19.36 -5.81 15.10
CA ILE A 24 -19.77 -4.87 16.17
C ILE A 24 -20.89 -5.46 17.05
N GLY A 25 -21.81 -6.24 16.48
CA GLY A 25 -22.89 -6.88 17.21
C GLY A 25 -22.44 -7.93 18.24
N LEU A 26 -21.17 -8.35 18.21
CA LEU A 26 -20.59 -9.26 19.20
C LEU A 26 -20.16 -8.54 20.49
N LEU A 27 -20.10 -7.21 20.49
CA LEU A 27 -19.64 -6.41 21.63
C LEU A 27 -20.79 -5.96 22.54
N SER A 28 -20.47 -5.56 23.78
CA SER A 28 -21.43 -4.87 24.64
C SER A 28 -21.84 -3.52 24.03
N LYS A 29 -22.97 -2.96 24.47
CA LYS A 29 -23.42 -1.64 24.00
C LYS A 29 -22.41 -0.53 24.33
N GLU A 30 -21.72 -0.60 25.48
CA GLU A 30 -20.69 0.38 25.82
C GLU A 30 -19.48 0.26 24.88
N MET A 31 -18.99 -0.96 24.65
CA MET A 31 -17.82 -1.21 23.80
C MET A 31 -18.11 -0.91 22.32
N ALA A 32 -19.32 -1.23 21.84
CA ALA A 32 -19.77 -0.87 20.50
C ALA A 32 -19.90 0.65 20.32
N ALA A 33 -20.19 1.42 21.38
CA ALA A 33 -20.23 2.87 21.31
C ALA A 33 -18.84 3.50 21.10
N GLU A 34 -17.76 2.77 21.42
CA GLU A 34 -16.37 3.16 21.13
C GLU A 34 -15.99 2.92 19.66
N ALA A 35 -16.81 2.21 18.87
CA ALA A 35 -16.62 2.04 17.42
C ALA A 35 -16.74 3.35 16.64
N LYS A 36 -17.33 4.38 17.26
CA LYS A 36 -17.59 5.68 16.63
C LYS A 36 -16.32 6.25 16.01
N LEU A 37 -16.51 6.90 14.87
CA LEU A 37 -15.51 7.64 14.12
C LEU A 37 -14.63 8.47 15.09
N ASP A 38 -13.37 8.07 15.25
CA ASP A 38 -12.40 8.86 16.00
C ASP A 38 -11.66 9.75 15.02
N THR A 39 -12.23 10.94 14.77
CA THR A 39 -11.58 11.97 13.96
C THR A 39 -10.52 12.76 14.74
N THR A 40 -10.28 12.40 16.00
CA THR A 40 -9.40 13.14 16.92
C THR A 40 -8.03 12.48 17.08
N VAL A 41 -7.97 11.16 16.92
CA VAL A 41 -6.71 10.42 16.91
C VAL A 41 -6.13 10.47 15.51
N THR A 42 -5.15 11.34 15.33
CA THR A 42 -4.15 11.15 14.30
C THR A 42 -3.50 9.78 14.50
N VAL A 43 -3.91 8.73 13.78
CA VAL A 43 -3.14 7.48 13.71
C VAL A 43 -1.75 7.87 13.25
N ALA A 44 -0.78 7.81 14.15
CA ALA A 44 0.60 8.11 13.84
C ALA A 44 1.14 6.96 13.00
N ASP A 45 0.75 6.91 11.73
CA ASP A 45 1.49 6.10 10.80
C ASP A 45 2.85 6.76 10.65
N LYS A 46 3.87 6.07 11.15
CA LYS A 46 5.26 6.49 11.01
C LYS A 46 5.70 6.18 9.58
N PHE A 47 4.94 6.66 8.58
CA PHE A 47 5.46 6.86 7.24
C PHE A 47 6.74 7.61 7.43
N ARG A 48 7.88 7.04 7.04
CA ARG A 48 9.19 7.62 7.38
C ARG A 48 9.40 9.03 6.82
N TYR A 49 8.55 9.52 5.92
CA TYR A 49 8.87 10.68 5.08
C TYR A 49 7.69 11.60 4.68
N THR A 50 6.44 11.35 5.11
CA THR A 50 5.32 12.29 4.84
C THR A 50 4.45 12.51 6.05
N ARG A 51 4.19 13.77 6.43
CA ARG A 51 3.17 14.10 7.43
C ARG A 51 1.81 14.01 6.75
N GLY A 52 1.20 12.84 6.82
CA GLY A 52 -0.07 12.57 6.17
C GLY A 52 -0.68 11.31 6.74
N ASN A 53 -1.61 11.49 7.66
CA ASN A 53 -2.47 10.44 8.13
C ASN A 53 -3.57 10.25 7.10
N TYR A 54 -3.42 9.27 6.24
CA TYR A 54 -4.49 8.88 5.36
C TYR A 54 -4.70 7.37 5.43
N GLU A 55 -5.03 6.92 6.63
CA GLU A 55 -6.04 5.87 6.73
C GLU A 55 -7.37 6.60 6.62
N GLN A 56 -8.26 6.18 5.72
CA GLN A 56 -9.63 6.67 5.72
C GLN A 56 -10.25 6.24 7.06
N HIS A 57 -10.47 7.21 7.96
CA HIS A 57 -10.90 6.94 9.33
C HIS A 57 -12.40 6.62 9.29
N GLY A 58 -12.76 5.38 8.94
CA GLY A 58 -14.14 4.87 9.05
C GLY A 58 -14.50 4.39 10.46
N PHE A 59 -13.52 4.17 11.34
CA PHE A 59 -13.71 3.55 12.67
C PHE A 59 -12.56 3.91 13.65
N SER A 60 -12.82 3.80 14.95
CA SER A 60 -11.76 3.92 15.97
C SER A 60 -10.90 2.66 16.04
N SER A 61 -9.56 2.79 15.98
CA SER A 61 -8.64 1.64 16.14
C SER A 61 -8.68 1.00 17.54
N ARG A 62 -9.27 1.67 18.53
CA ARG A 62 -9.43 1.15 19.89
C ARG A 62 -10.32 -0.09 19.96
N ILE A 63 -11.22 -0.26 18.99
CA ILE A 63 -12.15 -1.39 18.96
C ILE A 63 -11.51 -2.71 18.50
N LEU A 64 -10.33 -2.65 17.89
CA LEU A 64 -9.73 -3.82 17.23
C LEU A 64 -9.41 -4.96 18.23
N GLU A 65 -8.91 -4.64 19.43
CA GLU A 65 -8.61 -5.67 20.45
C GLU A 65 -9.89 -6.36 20.93
N ASN A 66 -10.93 -5.56 21.22
CA ASN A 66 -12.23 -6.04 21.65
C ASN A 66 -12.88 -6.95 20.60
N LEU A 67 -12.80 -6.57 19.33
CA LEU A 67 -13.30 -7.39 18.22
C LEU A 67 -12.50 -8.66 18.03
N ARG A 68 -11.16 -8.61 18.20
CA ARG A 68 -10.32 -9.80 18.16
C ARG A 68 -10.82 -10.82 19.20
N GLU A 69 -10.94 -10.41 20.46
CA GLU A 69 -11.36 -11.29 21.56
C GLU A 69 -12.77 -11.85 21.35
N ALA A 70 -13.70 -11.01 20.87
CA ALA A 70 -15.07 -11.44 20.59
C ALA A 70 -15.15 -12.47 19.44
N LEU A 71 -14.37 -12.27 18.37
CA LEU A 71 -14.29 -13.21 17.25
C LEU A 71 -13.59 -14.51 17.65
N GLU A 72 -12.51 -14.45 18.42
CA GLU A 72 -11.83 -15.63 18.98
C GLU A 72 -12.78 -16.45 19.86
N THR A 73 -13.56 -15.79 20.71
CA THR A 73 -14.58 -16.42 21.55
C THR A 73 -15.68 -17.06 20.71
N SER A 74 -16.16 -16.37 19.66
CA SER A 74 -17.17 -16.90 18.73
C SER A 74 -16.69 -18.18 18.02
N LEU A 75 -15.42 -18.19 17.58
CA LEU A 75 -14.79 -19.35 16.95
C LEU A 75 -14.58 -20.51 17.94
N ALA A 76 -14.20 -20.21 19.19
CA ALA A 76 -14.04 -21.22 20.25
C ALA A 76 -15.37 -21.92 20.61
N ASN A 77 -16.48 -21.17 20.57
CA ASN A 77 -17.83 -21.70 20.80
C ASN A 77 -18.40 -22.46 19.59
N THR A 78 -17.76 -22.37 18.43
CA THR A 78 -18.18 -23.03 17.18
C THR A 78 -17.03 -23.85 16.59
N PRO A 79 -16.52 -24.89 17.30
CA PRO A 79 -15.39 -25.66 16.79
C PRO A 79 -15.81 -26.49 15.57
N VAL A 80 -14.94 -26.55 14.55
CA VAL A 80 -15.17 -27.33 13.30
C VAL A 80 -15.52 -28.80 13.60
N THR A 81 -15.02 -29.34 14.71
CA THR A 81 -15.31 -30.71 15.18
C THR A 81 -16.73 -30.90 15.71
N ALA A 82 -17.42 -29.83 16.15
CA ALA A 82 -18.84 -29.87 16.52
C ALA A 82 -19.77 -29.72 15.32
N ILE A 83 -19.23 -29.50 14.11
CA ILE A 83 -19.95 -29.59 12.84
C ILE A 83 -20.10 -31.08 12.46
N SER A 84 -20.64 -31.87 13.39
CA SER A 84 -21.00 -33.26 13.19
C SER A 84 -22.51 -33.38 13.17
N ASP A 85 -23.12 -33.33 11.98
CA ASP A 85 -24.20 -34.23 11.54
C ASP A 85 -24.75 -33.83 10.16
N SER A 86 -25.17 -34.85 9.42
CA SER A 86 -25.50 -34.86 7.99
C SER A 86 -26.79 -34.10 7.64
N ASN A 87 -26.73 -32.80 7.36
CA ASN A 87 -27.79 -32.05 6.67
C ASN A 87 -27.27 -30.74 6.05
N ALA A 88 -28.03 -30.14 5.13
CA ALA A 88 -27.72 -28.91 4.39
C ALA A 88 -27.21 -27.71 5.23
N ASN A 89 -27.42 -27.76 6.55
CA ASN A 89 -26.91 -26.81 7.53
C ASN A 89 -25.36 -26.85 7.70
N ARG A 90 -24.69 -27.97 7.34
CA ARG A 90 -23.22 -28.11 7.42
C ARG A 90 -22.47 -27.10 6.55
N GLY A 91 -22.87 -26.98 5.28
CA GLY A 91 -22.21 -26.05 4.34
C GLY A 91 -22.39 -24.60 4.77
N GLN A 92 -23.57 -24.26 5.30
CA GLN A 92 -23.84 -22.92 5.83
C GLN A 92 -23.02 -22.63 7.10
N GLN A 93 -22.89 -23.61 7.99
CA GLN A 93 -22.09 -23.46 9.21
C GLN A 93 -20.59 -23.38 8.93
N SER A 94 -20.04 -24.18 7.99
CA SER A 94 -18.62 -24.11 7.68
C SER A 94 -18.26 -22.84 6.89
N SER A 95 -19.14 -22.38 5.98
CA SER A 95 -19.02 -21.07 5.33
C SER A 95 -19.07 -19.90 6.33
N ALA A 96 -19.99 -19.93 7.30
CA ALA A 96 -20.05 -18.92 8.36
C ALA A 96 -18.81 -18.91 9.26
N TRP A 97 -18.27 -20.09 9.57
CA TRP A 97 -17.03 -20.24 10.31
C TRP A 97 -15.84 -19.67 9.53
N ALA A 98 -15.73 -19.98 8.24
CA ALA A 98 -14.70 -19.46 7.35
C ALA A 98 -14.79 -17.93 7.19
N ALA A 99 -16.00 -17.38 7.07
CA ALA A 99 -16.21 -15.94 7.08
C ALA A 99 -15.76 -15.29 8.39
N THR A 100 -15.98 -15.95 9.53
CA THR A 100 -15.52 -15.48 10.84
C THR A 100 -13.99 -15.52 10.95
N GLN A 101 -13.35 -16.58 10.45
CA GLN A 101 -11.89 -16.64 10.34
C GLN A 101 -11.34 -15.50 9.46
N ASN A 102 -11.95 -15.26 8.30
CA ASN A 102 -11.54 -14.17 7.41
C ASN A 102 -11.68 -12.79 8.07
N LYS A 103 -12.75 -12.55 8.85
CA LYS A 103 -12.93 -11.32 9.63
C LYS A 103 -11.86 -11.17 10.73
N LEU A 104 -11.61 -12.22 11.50
CA LEU A 104 -10.55 -12.23 12.51
C LEU A 104 -9.18 -11.95 11.88
N GLY A 105 -8.89 -12.54 10.72
CA GLY A 105 -7.67 -12.28 9.96
C GLY A 105 -7.49 -10.81 9.60
N ASN A 106 -8.55 -10.13 9.14
CA ASN A 106 -8.49 -8.70 8.84
C ASN A 106 -8.22 -7.84 10.09
N ILE A 107 -8.88 -8.15 11.21
CA ILE A 107 -8.67 -7.45 12.49
C ILE A 107 -7.23 -7.66 13.01
N LEU A 108 -6.72 -8.89 12.96
CA LEU A 108 -5.35 -9.23 13.35
C LEU A 108 -4.31 -8.53 12.46
N ALA A 109 -4.55 -8.47 11.14
CA ALA A 109 -3.66 -7.75 10.23
C ALA A 109 -3.62 -6.25 10.54
N ALA A 110 -4.77 -5.64 10.86
CA ALA A 110 -4.85 -4.24 11.27
C ALA A 110 -4.08 -3.99 12.59
N LEU A 111 -4.23 -4.86 13.59
CA LEU A 111 -3.47 -4.80 14.83
C LEU A 111 -1.96 -4.97 14.58
N GLY A 112 -1.59 -5.91 13.71
CA GLY A 112 -0.20 -6.15 13.29
C GLY A 112 0.42 -4.91 12.64
N GLN A 113 -0.34 -4.20 11.80
CA GLN A 113 0.09 -2.93 11.22
C GLN A 113 0.29 -1.86 12.30
N GLN A 114 -0.72 -1.65 13.16
CA GLN A 114 -0.69 -0.62 14.21
C GLN A 114 0.47 -0.83 15.19
N ARG A 115 0.77 -2.08 15.56
CA ARG A 115 1.79 -2.44 16.56
C ARG A 115 3.14 -2.76 15.94
N ARG A 116 3.21 -2.87 14.60
CA ARG A 116 4.37 -3.42 13.85
C ARG A 116 4.76 -4.80 14.37
N ASP A 117 3.76 -5.67 14.54
CA ASP A 117 3.88 -6.98 15.15
C ASP A 117 3.81 -8.09 14.09
N ALA A 118 4.94 -8.80 13.92
CA ALA A 118 5.07 -9.88 12.95
C ALA A 118 4.23 -11.11 13.33
N GLU A 119 4.04 -11.37 14.62
CA GLU A 119 3.26 -12.51 15.11
C GLU A 119 1.78 -12.30 14.81
N MET A 120 1.27 -11.08 14.98
CA MET A 120 -0.11 -10.75 14.62
C MET A 120 -0.38 -10.91 13.12
N PHE A 121 0.57 -10.52 12.27
CA PHE A 121 0.47 -10.81 10.83
C PHE A 121 0.52 -12.32 10.55
N ALA A 122 1.36 -13.08 11.25
CA ALA A 122 1.41 -14.54 11.10
C ALA A 122 0.09 -15.21 11.52
N GLN A 123 -0.55 -14.73 12.60
CA GLN A 123 -1.87 -15.19 13.03
C GLN A 123 -2.96 -14.81 12.03
N ALA A 124 -2.92 -13.61 11.45
CA ALA A 124 -3.84 -13.20 10.39
C ALA A 124 -3.74 -14.13 9.17
N ILE A 125 -2.52 -14.41 8.72
CA ILE A 125 -2.23 -15.35 7.62
C ILE A 125 -2.79 -16.75 7.93
N GLN A 126 -2.65 -17.24 9.16
CA GLN A 126 -3.23 -18.52 9.58
C GLN A 126 -4.77 -18.50 9.52
N CYS A 127 -5.41 -17.41 9.93
CA CYS A 127 -6.86 -17.27 9.86
C CYS A 127 -7.36 -17.28 8.40
N PHE A 128 -6.68 -16.57 7.50
CA PHE A 128 -7.00 -16.64 6.07
C PHE A 128 -6.77 -18.04 5.48
N GLY A 129 -5.70 -18.73 5.89
CA GLY A 129 -5.45 -20.12 5.50
C GLY A 129 -6.61 -21.05 5.90
N LYS A 130 -7.09 -20.94 7.14
CA LYS A 130 -8.26 -21.69 7.62
C LYS A 130 -9.53 -21.37 6.84
N ALA A 131 -9.76 -20.10 6.49
CA ALA A 131 -10.91 -19.73 5.66
C ALA A 131 -10.83 -20.33 4.25
N LEU A 132 -9.62 -20.43 3.68
CA LEU A 132 -9.36 -21.04 2.37
C LEU A 132 -9.42 -22.59 2.37
N GLU A 133 -9.51 -23.24 3.54
CA GLU A 133 -9.82 -24.68 3.61
C GLU A 133 -11.30 -24.96 3.29
N GLU A 134 -12.17 -23.96 3.48
CA GLU A 134 -13.62 -24.05 3.28
C GLU A 134 -14.08 -23.28 2.04
N PHE A 135 -13.48 -22.12 1.75
CA PHE A 135 -13.73 -21.40 0.51
C PHE A 135 -12.88 -21.97 -0.62
N SER A 136 -13.51 -22.33 -1.74
CA SER A 136 -12.87 -22.80 -2.97
C SER A 136 -13.18 -21.87 -4.14
N GLN A 137 -12.36 -21.93 -5.19
CA GLN A 137 -12.60 -21.16 -6.42
C GLN A 137 -13.92 -21.60 -7.10
N GLU A 138 -14.27 -22.88 -7.01
CA GLU A 138 -15.44 -23.46 -7.67
C GLU A 138 -16.74 -23.20 -6.90
N ASP A 139 -16.73 -23.40 -5.59
CA ASP A 139 -17.96 -23.38 -4.78
C ASP A 139 -18.26 -21.99 -4.18
N SER A 140 -17.21 -21.23 -3.86
CA SER A 140 -17.31 -19.90 -3.23
C SER A 140 -16.34 -18.89 -3.88
N PRO A 141 -16.44 -18.64 -5.20
CA PRO A 141 -15.43 -17.90 -5.96
C PRO A 141 -15.13 -16.50 -5.41
N LEU A 142 -16.15 -15.77 -4.95
CA LEU A 142 -15.99 -14.38 -4.50
C LEU A 142 -15.34 -14.31 -3.11
N GLU A 143 -15.79 -15.15 -2.19
CA GLU A 143 -15.23 -15.29 -0.85
C GLU A 143 -13.78 -15.78 -0.93
N TRP A 144 -13.51 -16.78 -1.78
CA TRP A 144 -12.17 -17.27 -2.03
C TRP A 144 -11.24 -16.17 -2.57
N ALA A 145 -11.66 -15.42 -3.60
CA ALA A 145 -10.86 -14.33 -4.15
C ALA A 145 -10.62 -13.21 -3.12
N ALA A 146 -11.63 -12.87 -2.32
CA ALA A 146 -11.49 -11.89 -1.23
C ALA A 146 -10.50 -12.35 -0.16
N THR A 147 -10.58 -13.61 0.27
CA THR A 147 -9.64 -14.17 1.24
C THR A 147 -8.23 -14.28 0.69
N GLN A 148 -8.05 -14.64 -0.59
CA GLN A 148 -6.75 -14.62 -1.26
C GLN A 148 -6.15 -13.20 -1.31
N TYR A 149 -6.95 -12.18 -1.62
CA TYR A 149 -6.50 -10.79 -1.59
C TYR A 149 -6.08 -10.34 -0.18
N ASN A 150 -6.85 -10.69 0.85
CA ASN A 150 -6.50 -10.35 2.24
C ASN A 150 -5.22 -11.08 2.71
N LEU A 151 -5.08 -12.36 2.36
CA LEU A 151 -3.87 -13.15 2.58
C LEU A 151 -2.66 -12.50 1.90
N GLY A 152 -2.83 -12.04 0.66
CA GLY A 152 -1.79 -11.33 -0.08
C GLY A 152 -1.34 -10.07 0.64
N THR A 153 -2.30 -9.29 1.13
CA THR A 153 -2.07 -8.01 1.83
C THR A 153 -1.34 -8.21 3.16
N ALA A 154 -1.78 -9.16 3.99
CA ALA A 154 -1.09 -9.48 5.24
C ALA A 154 0.33 -10.04 5.01
N SER A 155 0.51 -10.89 4.00
CA SER A 155 1.82 -11.45 3.64
C SER A 155 2.78 -10.38 3.12
N GLN A 156 2.29 -9.45 2.30
CA GLN A 156 3.05 -8.31 1.80
C GLN A 156 3.50 -7.40 2.96
N ALA A 157 2.62 -7.10 3.91
CA ALA A 157 2.94 -6.31 5.10
C ALA A 157 4.00 -7.02 5.98
N LEU A 158 3.85 -8.32 6.22
CA LEU A 158 4.83 -9.12 6.95
C LEU A 158 6.20 -9.12 6.25
N GLY A 159 6.23 -9.26 4.92
CA GLY A 159 7.46 -9.21 4.12
C GLY A 159 8.20 -7.89 4.27
N ARG A 160 7.48 -6.77 4.26
CA ARG A 160 8.05 -5.44 4.53
C ARG A 160 8.56 -5.28 5.96
N LEU A 161 7.84 -5.82 6.94
CA LEU A 161 8.22 -5.71 8.35
C LEU A 161 9.48 -6.51 8.67
N LEU A 162 9.56 -7.74 8.18
CA LEU A 162 10.69 -8.65 8.42
C LEU A 162 11.86 -8.43 7.46
N ASP A 163 11.66 -7.69 6.37
CA ASP A 163 12.62 -7.52 5.28
C ASP A 163 13.05 -8.88 4.68
N THR A 164 12.07 -9.77 4.44
CA THR A 164 12.32 -11.13 3.92
C THR A 164 11.52 -11.46 2.67
N ALA A 165 12.10 -12.29 1.81
CA ALA A 165 11.55 -12.61 0.49
C ALA A 165 10.35 -13.56 0.52
N LYS A 166 10.27 -14.45 1.53
CA LYS A 166 9.28 -15.54 1.56
C LYS A 166 7.83 -15.00 1.61
N PRO A 167 7.47 -14.05 2.50
CA PRO A 167 6.12 -13.50 2.52
C PRO A 167 5.73 -12.78 1.22
N PHE A 168 6.68 -12.14 0.52
CA PHE A 168 6.40 -11.52 -0.78
C PHE A 168 6.03 -12.54 -1.86
N LYS A 169 6.62 -13.74 -1.86
CA LYS A 169 6.20 -14.82 -2.78
C LYS A 169 4.77 -15.25 -2.49
N THR A 170 4.44 -15.50 -1.22
CA THR A 170 3.09 -15.81 -0.79
C THR A 170 2.10 -14.71 -1.19
N ALA A 171 2.48 -13.45 -1.07
CA ALA A 171 1.65 -12.33 -1.50
C ALA A 171 1.37 -12.33 -3.00
N VAL A 172 2.41 -12.54 -3.83
CA VAL A 172 2.26 -12.64 -5.29
C VAL A 172 1.34 -13.79 -5.69
N ASP A 173 1.51 -14.96 -5.09
CA ASP A 173 0.69 -16.13 -5.40
C ASP A 173 -0.78 -15.88 -5.03
N ALA A 174 -1.03 -15.33 -3.84
CA ALA A 174 -2.39 -15.05 -3.36
C ALA A 174 -3.10 -13.98 -4.21
N TYR A 175 -2.43 -12.87 -4.56
CA TYR A 175 -3.03 -11.89 -5.47
C TYR A 175 -3.26 -12.44 -6.88
N THR A 176 -2.36 -13.27 -7.39
CA THR A 176 -2.54 -13.92 -8.70
C THR A 176 -3.74 -14.88 -8.68
N ASN A 177 -3.95 -15.59 -7.57
CA ASN A 177 -5.13 -16.42 -7.35
C ASN A 177 -6.42 -15.57 -7.35
N ALA A 178 -6.47 -14.45 -6.61
CA ALA A 178 -7.63 -13.57 -6.61
C ALA A 178 -8.02 -13.09 -8.03
N LEU A 179 -7.02 -12.82 -8.88
CA LEU A 179 -7.21 -12.41 -10.29
C LEU A 179 -7.79 -13.50 -11.20
N LEU A 180 -7.82 -14.78 -10.77
CA LEU A 180 -8.53 -15.83 -11.51
C LEU A 180 -10.05 -15.63 -11.49
N VAL A 181 -10.57 -14.95 -10.46
CA VAL A 181 -12.00 -14.63 -10.31
C VAL A 181 -12.25 -13.16 -10.65
N TRP A 182 -11.46 -12.26 -10.07
CA TRP A 182 -11.56 -10.81 -10.28
C TRP A 182 -10.88 -10.39 -11.57
N THR A 183 -11.50 -10.77 -12.68
CA THR A 183 -11.08 -10.34 -14.03
C THR A 183 -11.44 -8.88 -14.28
N ARG A 184 -10.70 -8.21 -15.16
CA ARG A 184 -10.94 -6.81 -15.54
C ARG A 184 -12.36 -6.55 -16.01
N ASP A 185 -12.94 -7.49 -16.76
CA ASP A 185 -14.25 -7.27 -17.41
C ASP A 185 -15.42 -7.50 -16.43
N LYS A 186 -15.27 -8.39 -15.45
CA LYS A 186 -16.34 -8.71 -14.48
C LYS A 186 -16.26 -7.91 -13.19
N PHE A 187 -15.04 -7.61 -12.74
CA PHE A 187 -14.76 -6.93 -11.47
C PHE A 187 -13.65 -5.89 -11.65
N PRO A 188 -13.86 -4.84 -12.47
CA PRO A 188 -12.82 -3.89 -12.83
C PRO A 188 -12.17 -3.21 -11.62
N GLU A 189 -12.95 -2.87 -10.59
CA GLU A 189 -12.47 -2.24 -9.36
C GLU A 189 -11.56 -3.21 -8.56
N ASN A 190 -12.04 -4.42 -8.26
CA ASN A 190 -11.23 -5.42 -7.55
C ASN A 190 -9.96 -5.80 -8.32
N TRP A 191 -10.07 -5.93 -9.64
CA TRP A 191 -8.93 -6.20 -10.52
C TRP A 191 -7.90 -5.06 -10.45
N MET A 192 -8.35 -3.81 -10.50
CA MET A 192 -7.49 -2.63 -10.41
C MET A 192 -6.74 -2.58 -9.07
N TYR A 193 -7.44 -2.73 -7.94
CA TYR A 193 -6.80 -2.74 -6.62
C TYR A 193 -5.82 -3.92 -6.47
N THR A 194 -6.16 -5.10 -6.99
CA THR A 194 -5.27 -6.26 -6.95
C THR A 194 -4.01 -6.05 -7.80
N MET A 195 -4.14 -5.44 -8.98
CA MET A 195 -3.01 -5.07 -9.83
C MET A 195 -2.12 -4.00 -9.17
N HIS A 196 -2.71 -3.01 -8.49
CA HIS A 196 -1.97 -2.04 -7.71
C HIS A 196 -1.13 -2.73 -6.62
N GLN A 197 -1.76 -3.62 -5.84
CA GLN A 197 -1.08 -4.34 -4.77
C GLN A 197 0.01 -5.30 -5.27
N LEU A 198 -0.17 -5.92 -6.43
CA LEU A 198 0.91 -6.66 -7.09
C LEU A 198 2.07 -5.75 -7.47
N GLY A 199 1.78 -4.54 -7.97
CA GLY A 199 2.78 -3.51 -8.25
C GLY A 199 3.63 -3.18 -7.02
N ASP A 200 2.96 -2.90 -5.89
CA ASP A 200 3.60 -2.60 -4.61
C ASP A 200 4.43 -3.79 -4.09
N THR A 201 3.89 -4.99 -4.21
CA THR A 201 4.57 -6.24 -3.79
C THR A 201 5.84 -6.45 -4.60
N PHE A 202 5.76 -6.34 -5.93
CA PHE A 202 6.93 -6.49 -6.79
C PHE A 202 7.95 -5.39 -6.56
N HIS A 203 7.54 -4.15 -6.31
CA HIS A 203 8.46 -3.06 -6.02
C HIS A 203 9.21 -3.30 -4.71
N ALA A 204 8.50 -3.60 -3.61
CA ALA A 204 9.13 -3.93 -2.32
C ALA A 204 10.06 -5.14 -2.43
N TYR A 205 9.64 -6.18 -3.15
CA TYR A 205 10.45 -7.36 -3.36
C TYR A 205 11.70 -7.07 -4.21
N GLY A 206 11.58 -6.19 -5.23
CA GLY A 206 12.69 -5.73 -6.05
C GLY A 206 13.72 -4.95 -5.25
N LYS A 207 13.30 -4.09 -4.31
CA LYS A 207 14.20 -3.37 -3.40
C LYS A 207 14.99 -4.33 -2.52
N LEU A 208 14.33 -5.35 -1.97
CA LEU A 208 14.99 -6.38 -1.15
C LEU A 208 16.02 -7.17 -1.94
N LEU A 209 15.67 -7.61 -3.16
CA LEU A 209 16.56 -8.43 -3.99
C LEU A 209 17.58 -7.61 -4.80
N LYS A 210 17.43 -6.28 -4.86
CA LYS A 210 18.13 -5.40 -5.81
C LYS A 210 18.00 -5.89 -7.26
N GLY A 211 16.79 -6.32 -7.63
CA GLY A 211 16.55 -7.03 -8.88
C GLY A 211 15.61 -6.30 -9.86
N ASN A 212 16.12 -5.96 -11.05
CA ASN A 212 15.37 -5.23 -12.09
C ASN A 212 14.13 -5.99 -12.59
N ARG A 213 14.17 -7.32 -12.63
CA ARG A 213 13.03 -8.14 -13.07
C ARG A 213 11.78 -7.87 -12.23
N GLN A 214 11.95 -7.65 -10.93
CA GLN A 214 10.85 -7.36 -10.01
C GLN A 214 10.32 -5.93 -10.25
N PHE A 215 11.20 -4.95 -10.44
CA PHE A 215 10.76 -3.60 -10.80
C PHE A 215 10.04 -3.55 -12.16
N GLN A 216 10.49 -4.31 -13.17
CA GLN A 216 9.79 -4.42 -14.45
C GLN A 216 8.37 -4.99 -14.29
N LYS A 217 8.22 -6.06 -13.49
CA LYS A 217 6.90 -6.61 -13.16
C LYS A 217 6.03 -5.59 -12.41
N SER A 218 6.62 -4.82 -11.50
CA SER A 218 5.92 -3.76 -10.77
C SER A 218 5.37 -2.70 -11.72
N VAL A 219 6.18 -2.20 -12.66
CA VAL A 219 5.74 -1.24 -13.69
C VAL A 219 4.59 -1.78 -14.53
N VAL A 220 4.64 -3.06 -14.93
CA VAL A 220 3.56 -3.71 -15.68
C VAL A 220 2.28 -3.80 -14.85
N ALA A 221 2.36 -4.19 -13.58
CA ALA A 221 1.20 -4.29 -12.71
C ALA A 221 0.54 -2.91 -12.47
N TYR A 222 1.31 -1.86 -12.22
CA TYR A 222 0.76 -0.50 -12.13
C TYR A 222 0.17 0.00 -13.45
N LYS A 223 0.80 -0.28 -14.61
CA LYS A 223 0.22 0.06 -15.92
C LYS A 223 -1.15 -0.60 -16.12
N ASN A 224 -1.33 -1.83 -15.63
CA ASN A 224 -2.62 -2.50 -15.65
C ASN A 224 -3.64 -1.79 -14.74
N ALA A 225 -3.29 -1.48 -13.48
CA ALA A 225 -4.18 -0.74 -12.59
C ALA A 225 -4.60 0.63 -13.17
N LEU A 226 -3.66 1.37 -13.75
CA LEU A 226 -3.90 2.67 -14.41
C LEU A 226 -4.85 2.59 -15.61
N ALA A 227 -5.09 1.42 -16.20
CA ALA A 227 -6.03 1.27 -17.31
C ALA A 227 -7.51 1.37 -16.89
N VAL A 228 -7.79 1.34 -15.58
CA VAL A 228 -9.13 1.47 -15.00
C VAL A 228 -9.31 2.79 -14.25
N LEU A 229 -8.21 3.37 -13.76
CA LEU A 229 -8.24 4.58 -12.94
C LEU A 229 -8.50 5.84 -13.77
N ASP A 230 -9.37 6.70 -13.25
CA ASP A 230 -9.66 8.02 -13.79
C ASP A 230 -9.70 9.07 -12.66
N ALA A 231 -9.54 10.35 -13.03
CA ALA A 231 -9.42 11.43 -12.06
C ALA A 231 -10.75 11.80 -11.39
N ASP A 232 -11.90 11.45 -11.99
CA ASP A 232 -13.21 11.84 -11.48
C ASP A 232 -13.68 10.87 -10.37
N ASN A 233 -13.37 9.57 -10.53
CA ASN A 233 -13.82 8.52 -9.61
C ASN A 233 -12.71 8.04 -8.67
N TYR A 234 -11.44 8.15 -9.07
CA TYR A 234 -10.31 7.51 -8.39
C TYR A 234 -9.08 8.42 -8.28
N ALA A 235 -9.28 9.72 -8.04
CA ALA A 235 -8.21 10.70 -7.97
C ALA A 235 -7.03 10.28 -7.07
N LEU A 236 -7.33 9.78 -5.87
CA LEU A 236 -6.34 9.35 -4.89
C LEU A 236 -5.55 8.14 -5.39
N GLU A 237 -6.25 7.11 -5.84
CA GLU A 237 -5.65 5.90 -6.37
C GLU A 237 -4.84 6.18 -7.64
N LEU A 238 -5.34 7.05 -8.52
CA LEU A 238 -4.66 7.46 -9.74
C LEU A 238 -3.33 8.15 -9.41
N SER A 239 -3.35 9.11 -8.48
CA SER A 239 -2.14 9.82 -8.04
C SER A 239 -1.12 8.84 -7.44
N ALA A 240 -1.53 8.03 -6.47
CA ALA A 240 -0.62 7.12 -5.80
C ALA A 240 -0.11 5.99 -6.71
N THR A 241 -0.93 5.47 -7.63
CA THR A 241 -0.49 4.48 -8.62
C THR A 241 0.54 5.08 -9.59
N HIS A 242 0.35 6.32 -10.02
CA HIS A 242 1.34 7.03 -10.83
C HIS A 242 2.65 7.29 -10.07
N ASN A 243 2.58 7.70 -8.80
CA ASN A 243 3.74 7.90 -7.93
C ASN A 243 4.51 6.58 -7.72
N ASN A 244 3.83 5.48 -7.40
CA ASN A 244 4.49 4.20 -7.14
C ASN A 244 5.06 3.57 -8.42
N ARG A 245 4.37 3.74 -9.56
CA ARG A 245 4.94 3.37 -10.86
C ARG A 245 6.20 4.17 -11.16
N ALA A 246 6.19 5.46 -10.90
CA ALA A 246 7.34 6.34 -11.10
C ALA A 246 8.53 5.89 -10.23
N ALA A 247 8.29 5.49 -8.99
CA ALA A 247 9.33 4.94 -8.12
C ALA A 247 9.96 3.65 -8.64
N ALA A 248 9.15 2.71 -9.14
CA ALA A 248 9.68 1.49 -9.76
C ALA A 248 10.51 1.81 -11.02
N LEU A 249 10.07 2.79 -11.83
CA LEU A 249 10.82 3.29 -12.99
C LEU A 249 12.11 4.00 -12.57
N HIS A 250 12.08 4.80 -11.51
CA HIS A 250 13.24 5.50 -10.97
C HIS A 250 14.32 4.51 -10.55
N HIS A 251 13.98 3.49 -9.76
CA HIS A 251 14.96 2.45 -9.41
C HIS A 251 15.49 1.67 -10.63
N LEU A 252 14.66 1.42 -11.64
CA LEU A 252 15.14 0.87 -12.90
C LEU A 252 16.12 1.82 -13.57
N GLY A 253 15.80 3.10 -13.69
CA GLY A 253 16.65 4.11 -14.33
C GLY A 253 17.99 4.27 -13.64
N GLU A 254 18.03 4.26 -12.30
CA GLU A 254 19.26 4.23 -11.52
C GLU A 254 20.07 2.96 -11.79
N SER A 255 19.44 1.78 -11.69
CA SER A 255 20.14 0.50 -11.82
C SER A 255 20.63 0.19 -13.24
N GLU A 256 19.93 0.71 -14.24
CA GLU A 256 20.23 0.52 -15.67
C GLU A 256 21.08 1.67 -16.22
N GLU A 257 21.37 2.70 -15.41
CA GLU A 257 21.99 3.96 -15.85
C GLU A 257 21.30 4.52 -17.10
N ASN A 258 19.96 4.55 -17.07
CA ASN A 258 19.11 4.85 -18.23
C ASN A 258 18.35 6.18 -18.07
N PRO A 259 18.74 7.24 -18.81
CA PRO A 259 18.07 8.54 -18.78
C PRO A 259 16.61 8.48 -19.22
N GLU A 260 16.30 7.76 -20.31
CA GLU A 260 14.93 7.65 -20.84
C GLU A 260 13.96 7.03 -19.82
N ARG A 261 14.47 6.09 -19.01
CA ARG A 261 13.72 5.47 -17.92
C ARG A 261 13.44 6.46 -16.78
N LEU A 262 14.42 7.30 -16.43
CA LEU A 262 14.24 8.37 -15.45
C LEU A 262 13.25 9.42 -15.95
N GLU A 263 13.28 9.78 -17.24
CA GLU A 263 12.26 10.64 -17.84
C GLU A 263 10.86 10.01 -17.81
N GLU A 264 10.73 8.69 -18.03
CA GLU A 264 9.46 7.97 -17.86
C GLU A 264 8.96 8.03 -16.41
N ALA A 265 9.87 7.96 -15.43
CA ALA A 265 9.56 8.14 -14.02
C ALA A 265 9.06 9.55 -13.73
N ILE A 266 9.79 10.58 -14.18
CA ILE A 266 9.46 12.01 -13.99
C ILE A 266 8.07 12.32 -14.54
N ARG A 267 7.76 11.91 -15.78
CA ARG A 267 6.41 12.08 -16.37
C ARG A 267 5.31 11.44 -15.52
N SER A 268 5.60 10.31 -14.89
CA SER A 268 4.65 9.61 -14.02
C SER A 268 4.48 10.33 -12.67
N TYR A 269 5.54 10.85 -12.07
CA TYR A 269 5.43 11.72 -10.89
C TYR A 269 4.68 13.03 -11.18
N GLU A 270 4.94 13.64 -12.34
CA GLU A 270 4.22 14.83 -12.80
C GLU A 270 2.72 14.58 -12.93
N LYS A 271 2.33 13.43 -13.48
CA LYS A 271 0.91 13.06 -13.56
C LYS A 271 0.29 12.88 -12.17
N ALA A 272 1.01 12.26 -11.23
CA ALA A 272 0.55 12.14 -9.84
C ALA A 272 0.38 13.50 -9.16
N LEU A 273 1.36 14.39 -9.34
CA LEU A 273 1.32 15.76 -8.81
C LEU A 273 0.16 16.56 -9.41
N ALA A 274 -0.02 16.52 -10.73
CA ALA A 274 -1.10 17.22 -11.43
C ALA A 274 -2.48 16.79 -10.93
N VAL A 275 -2.74 15.48 -10.87
CA VAL A 275 -4.01 14.93 -10.34
C VAL A 275 -4.21 15.37 -8.89
N SER A 276 -3.15 15.33 -8.06
CA SER A 276 -3.25 15.73 -6.66
C SER A 276 -3.63 17.20 -6.49
N MET A 277 -3.07 18.08 -7.32
CA MET A 277 -3.36 19.52 -7.27
C MET A 277 -4.74 19.84 -7.86
N GLU A 278 -5.07 19.27 -9.02
CA GLU A 278 -6.35 19.52 -9.72
C GLU A 278 -7.55 19.02 -8.91
N GLN A 279 -7.42 17.84 -8.30
CA GLN A 279 -8.49 17.22 -7.49
C GLN A 279 -8.43 17.65 -6.01
N GLN A 280 -7.58 18.62 -5.66
CA GLN A 280 -7.43 19.15 -4.31
C GLN A 280 -7.23 18.05 -3.25
N LEU A 281 -6.46 17.03 -3.61
CA LEU A 281 -6.08 15.94 -2.70
C LEU A 281 -5.25 16.50 -1.53
N PRO A 282 -5.14 15.76 -0.41
CA PRO A 282 -4.37 16.21 0.74
C PRO A 282 -2.96 16.70 0.37
N ILE A 283 -2.61 17.90 0.83
CA ILE A 283 -1.39 18.62 0.41
C ILE A 283 -0.10 17.79 0.56
N HIS A 284 -0.04 16.91 1.55
CA HIS A 284 1.12 16.03 1.78
C HIS A 284 1.40 15.08 0.62
N LEU A 285 0.38 14.64 -0.12
CA LEU A 285 0.53 13.77 -1.29
C LEU A 285 1.16 14.54 -2.45
N ALA A 286 0.71 15.76 -2.70
CA ALA A 286 1.31 16.63 -3.71
C ALA A 286 2.78 16.94 -3.39
N VAL A 287 3.08 17.27 -2.13
CA VAL A 287 4.47 17.51 -1.67
C VAL A 287 5.34 16.27 -1.84
N LEU A 288 4.84 15.08 -1.51
CA LEU A 288 5.57 13.83 -1.75
C LEU A 288 5.88 13.61 -3.23
N CYS A 289 4.87 13.76 -4.10
CA CYS A 289 5.06 13.59 -5.54
C CYS A 289 6.11 14.59 -6.06
N ARG A 290 6.10 15.82 -5.55
CA ARG A 290 7.07 16.87 -5.89
C ARG A 290 8.49 16.52 -5.44
N VAL A 291 8.67 16.06 -4.20
CA VAL A 291 9.96 15.58 -3.67
C VAL A 291 10.50 14.42 -4.51
N ASN A 292 9.65 13.43 -4.81
CA ASN A 292 10.06 12.26 -5.58
C ASN A 292 10.43 12.63 -7.03
N LYS A 293 9.67 13.53 -7.66
CA LYS A 293 9.98 14.08 -8.98
C LYS A 293 11.34 14.78 -8.98
N ALA A 294 11.57 15.72 -8.06
CA ALA A 294 12.83 16.46 -7.94
C ALA A 294 14.02 15.53 -7.68
N THR A 295 13.82 14.48 -6.88
CA THR A 295 14.84 13.46 -6.64
C THR A 295 15.21 12.72 -7.93
N ALA A 296 14.22 12.30 -8.73
CA ALA A 296 14.47 11.65 -10.01
C ALA A 296 15.14 12.59 -11.03
N GLN A 297 14.76 13.87 -11.05
CA GLN A 297 15.43 14.90 -11.86
C GLN A 297 16.90 15.08 -11.45
N ASN A 298 17.21 15.02 -10.16
CA ASN A 298 18.59 15.13 -9.67
C ASN A 298 19.48 13.98 -10.19
N VAL A 299 18.95 12.75 -10.16
CA VAL A 299 19.64 11.57 -10.72
C VAL A 299 19.80 11.72 -12.23
N LEU A 300 18.79 12.21 -12.93
CA LEU A 300 18.87 12.46 -14.37
C LEU A 300 19.94 13.52 -14.70
N ALA A 301 20.00 14.61 -13.94
CA ALA A 301 21.00 15.65 -14.09
C ALA A 301 22.42 15.10 -13.91
N GLU A 302 22.61 14.22 -12.93
CA GLU A 302 23.90 13.55 -12.68
C GLU A 302 24.29 12.65 -13.85
N LEU A 303 23.38 11.76 -14.26
CA LEU A 303 23.62 10.79 -15.32
C LEU A 303 23.89 11.46 -16.68
N THR A 304 23.26 12.61 -16.93
CA THR A 304 23.44 13.37 -18.19
C THR A 304 24.47 14.49 -18.10
N SER A 305 25.08 14.70 -16.91
CA SER A 305 25.97 15.84 -16.64
C SER A 305 25.34 17.19 -17.02
N ASN A 306 24.03 17.34 -16.78
CA ASN A 306 23.28 18.53 -17.16
C ASN A 306 23.24 19.53 -16.00
N ALA A 307 24.12 20.54 -16.06
CA ALA A 307 24.24 21.57 -15.04
C ALA A 307 22.99 22.47 -14.92
N GLY A 308 22.34 22.79 -16.04
CA GLY A 308 21.13 23.61 -16.04
C GLY A 308 19.97 22.89 -15.33
N LEU A 309 19.80 21.59 -15.60
CA LEU A 309 18.82 20.79 -14.87
C LEU A 309 19.18 20.68 -13.38
N ALA A 310 20.47 20.59 -13.03
CA ALA A 310 20.90 20.58 -11.63
C ALA A 310 20.57 21.90 -10.90
N GLU A 311 20.68 23.04 -11.58
CA GLU A 311 20.27 24.34 -11.04
C GLU A 311 18.74 24.39 -10.81
N GLU A 312 17.94 24.01 -11.81
CA GLU A 312 16.48 23.94 -11.68
C GLU A 312 16.02 23.02 -10.54
N VAL A 313 16.71 21.88 -10.33
CA VAL A 313 16.42 20.94 -9.25
C VAL A 313 16.77 21.50 -7.88
N ALA A 314 17.87 22.25 -7.76
CA ALA A 314 18.22 22.92 -6.52
C ALA A 314 17.15 23.95 -6.11
N ASP A 315 16.70 24.76 -7.06
CA ASP A 315 15.62 25.73 -6.85
C ASP A 315 14.31 25.04 -6.46
N GLU A 316 13.98 23.91 -7.10
CA GLU A 316 12.79 23.13 -6.78
C GLU A 316 12.83 22.60 -5.33
N PHE A 317 13.98 22.09 -4.87
CA PHE A 317 14.13 21.66 -3.48
C PHE A 317 14.06 22.82 -2.48
N GLU A 318 14.63 23.98 -2.82
CA GLU A 318 14.52 25.20 -2.01
C GLU A 318 13.05 25.61 -1.84
N VAL A 319 12.28 25.63 -2.93
CA VAL A 319 10.83 25.91 -2.87
C VAL A 319 10.09 24.85 -2.03
N ILE A 320 10.43 23.57 -2.15
CA ILE A 320 9.84 22.51 -1.33
C ILE A 320 10.07 22.79 0.17
N ILE A 321 11.32 23.10 0.54
CA ILE A 321 11.71 23.32 1.94
C ILE A 321 11.05 24.57 2.51
N GLU A 322 11.07 25.69 1.78
CA GLU A 322 10.54 26.96 2.26
C GLU A 322 9.02 26.99 2.31
N CYS A 323 8.36 26.57 1.24
CA CYS A 323 6.91 26.71 1.09
C CYS A 323 6.13 25.56 1.74
N PHE A 324 6.73 24.38 1.89
CA PHE A 324 6.04 23.16 2.35
C PHE A 324 6.66 22.52 3.59
N SER A 325 7.48 23.25 4.34
CA SER A 325 8.09 22.80 5.61
C SER A 325 7.13 22.09 6.56
N HIS A 326 5.87 22.54 6.64
CA HIS A 326 4.82 21.95 7.48
C HIS A 326 4.39 20.53 7.04
N ALA A 327 4.52 20.21 5.76
CA ALA A 327 4.19 18.92 5.17
C ALA A 327 5.38 17.92 5.18
N LEU A 328 6.60 18.41 5.43
CA LEU A 328 7.81 17.60 5.50
C LEU A 328 8.01 17.01 6.90
N GLN A 329 8.21 15.69 6.96
CA GLN A 329 8.73 15.06 8.17
C GLN A 329 10.24 15.30 8.32
N PRO A 330 10.82 15.18 9.53
CA PRO A 330 12.25 15.41 9.75
C PRO A 330 13.19 14.63 8.83
N LEU A 331 12.87 13.38 8.48
CA LEU A 331 13.70 12.60 7.55
C LEU A 331 13.54 13.03 6.09
N CYS A 332 12.36 13.53 5.72
CA CYS A 332 12.10 14.05 4.38
C CYS A 332 12.74 15.42 4.19
N LEU A 333 12.68 16.28 5.20
CA LEU A 333 13.39 17.55 5.20
C LEU A 333 14.88 17.34 5.01
N ARG A 334 15.51 16.47 5.81
CA ARG A 334 16.93 16.12 5.64
C ARG A 334 17.26 15.59 4.26
N HIS A 335 16.40 14.76 3.69
CA HIS A 335 16.56 14.30 2.31
C HIS A 335 16.54 15.47 1.31
N CYS A 336 15.58 16.38 1.42
CA CYS A 336 15.50 17.54 0.54
C CYS A 336 16.76 18.42 0.66
N GLU A 337 17.24 18.67 1.88
CA GLU A 337 18.49 19.41 2.13
C GLU A 337 19.70 18.72 1.46
N GLU A 338 19.85 17.40 1.67
CA GLU A 338 20.93 16.62 1.06
C GLU A 338 20.88 16.63 -0.48
N GLN A 339 19.68 16.52 -1.08
CA GLN A 339 19.53 16.55 -2.53
C GLN A 339 19.76 17.95 -3.12
N MET A 340 19.31 19.00 -2.43
CA MET A 340 19.54 20.39 -2.82
C MET A 340 21.05 20.70 -2.84
N ASP A 341 21.77 20.33 -1.79
CA ASP A 341 23.22 20.55 -1.70
C ASP A 341 23.98 19.77 -2.78
N LYS A 342 23.54 18.54 -3.08
CA LYS A 342 24.08 17.74 -4.18
C LYS A 342 23.87 18.45 -5.53
N ALA A 343 22.65 18.90 -5.80
CA ALA A 343 22.30 19.58 -7.05
C ALA A 343 23.09 20.88 -7.25
N ARG A 344 23.20 21.71 -6.19
CA ARG A 344 24.02 22.95 -6.19
C ARG A 344 25.49 22.66 -6.49
N SER A 345 26.04 21.61 -5.86
CA SER A 345 27.43 21.21 -6.08
C SER A 345 27.69 20.79 -7.54
N MET A 346 26.76 20.06 -8.15
CA MET A 346 26.85 19.65 -9.55
C MET A 346 26.75 20.82 -10.53
N ALA A 347 25.85 21.77 -10.28
CA ALA A 347 25.72 22.97 -11.10
C ALA A 347 27.02 23.80 -11.10
N LEU A 348 27.68 23.94 -9.94
CA LEU A 348 28.94 24.68 -9.78
C LEU A 348 30.17 23.94 -10.36
N ALA A 349 30.22 22.61 -10.27
CA ALA A 349 31.35 21.83 -10.79
C ALA A 349 31.46 21.91 -12.32
N THR A 350 30.32 22.07 -13.01
CA THR A 350 30.28 22.11 -14.47
C THR A 350 30.63 23.50 -15.02
N SER A 351 30.27 24.57 -14.30
CA SER A 351 30.57 25.96 -14.68
C SER A 351 32.04 26.35 -14.54
N THR A 352 32.83 25.60 -13.77
CA THR A 352 34.29 25.81 -13.60
C THR A 352 35.15 25.02 -14.59
N SER A 353 34.52 24.21 -15.47
CA SER A 353 35.18 23.36 -16.47
C SER A 353 35.19 23.92 -17.90
N HIS A 354 34.75 25.18 -18.05
CA HIS A 354 34.82 26.00 -19.27
C HIS A 354 35.65 27.26 -18.99
#